data_AF-A0A969VMF6-F1
#
_entry.id   AF-A0A969VMF6-F1
#
_cell.length_a   1.000
_cell.length_b   1.000
_cell.length_c   1.000
_cell.angle_alpha   90.00
_cell.angle_beta   90.00
_cell.angle_gamma   90.00
#
_symmetry.space_group_name_H-M   'P 1'
#
loop_
_entity.id
_entity.type
_entity.pdbx_description
1 polymer ?
#
loop_
_entity_poly.entity_id
_entity_poly.type
_entity_poly.pdbx_seq_one_letter_code
_entity_poly.pdbx_strand_id
1 'polypeptide(L)' 'RWNGMEVTSGGGHVSGSVGWLHFGLGDAATAELRVIWPGGREGDWQTLEAGTFQILQPDQAAQAWQTE' A
#
# COMPACT_ATOMS: atom_id res chain seq x y z
N ARG A 1 -20.11 3.72 -6.37
CA ARG A 1 -19.38 4.95 -6.76
C ARG A 1 -17.94 4.74 -6.35
N TRP A 2 -17.01 4.70 -7.31
CA TRP A 2 -15.59 4.48 -7.02
C TRP A 2 -15.00 5.74 -6.37
N ASN A 3 -14.51 5.62 -5.15
CA ASN A 3 -13.73 6.66 -4.46
C ASN A 3 -12.25 6.24 -4.54
N GLY A 4 -11.56 6.64 -5.60
CA GLY A 4 -10.10 6.44 -5.69
C GLY A 4 -9.39 7.45 -4.77
N MET A 5 -8.53 6.96 -3.87
CA MET A 5 -7.64 7.79 -3.06
C MET A 5 -6.22 7.65 -3.60
N GLU A 6 -5.64 8.75 -4.08
CA GLU A 6 -4.22 8.81 -4.46
C GLU A 6 -3.44 9.51 -3.33
N VAL A 7 -2.42 8.84 -2.80
CA VAL A 7 -1.54 9.39 -1.76
C VAL A 7 -0.11 9.39 -2.30
N THR A 8 0.50 10.58 -2.41
CA THR A 8 1.90 10.73 -2.80
C THR A 8 2.73 11.04 -1.55
N SER A 9 3.63 10.14 -1.16
CA SER A 9 4.62 10.40 -0.12
C SER A 9 5.97 10.72 -0.75
N GLY A 10 6.36 12.00 -0.70
CA GLY A 10 7.62 12.49 -1.24
C GLY A 10 7.81 13.98 -0.96
N GLY A 11 8.41 14.33 0.19
CA GLY A 11 8.74 15.72 0.48
C GLY A 11 9.18 15.99 1.93
N GLY A 12 10.50 16.06 2.15
CA GLY A 12 11.13 17.02 3.06
C GLY A 12 11.00 16.89 4.58
N HIS A 13 10.10 16.05 5.10
CA HIS A 13 10.04 15.68 6.54
C HIS A 13 9.54 14.24 6.72
N VAL A 14 9.81 13.35 5.76
CA VAL A 14 9.64 11.89 5.92
C VAL A 14 10.92 11.33 6.54
N SER A 15 11.32 11.88 7.69
CA SER A 15 12.42 11.34 8.49
C SER A 15 11.80 10.38 9.52
N GLY A 16 11.77 9.09 9.17
CA GLY A 16 11.48 8.01 10.12
C GLY A 16 10.00 7.70 10.35
N SER A 17 9.38 6.90 9.49
CA SER A 17 8.20 6.11 9.88
C SER A 17 8.69 4.71 10.23
N VAL A 18 9.05 4.49 11.49
CA VAL A 18 9.41 3.16 12.02
C VAL A 18 8.13 2.33 12.24
N GLY A 19 7.25 2.25 11.24
CA GLY A 19 5.93 1.64 11.37
C GLY A 19 5.11 1.53 10.08
N TRP A 20 3.97 0.83 10.18
CA TRP A 20 3.07 0.51 9.07
C TRP A 20 2.32 1.73 8.52
N LEU A 21 2.07 1.73 7.20
CA LEU A 21 1.09 2.63 6.58
C LEU A 21 -0.32 2.05 6.75
N HIS A 22 -1.22 2.82 7.35
CA HIS A 22 -2.60 2.40 7.59
C HIS A 22 -3.56 3.14 6.65
N PHE A 23 -4.46 2.41 5.99
CA PHE A 23 -5.51 2.95 5.13
C PHE A 23 -6.90 2.57 5.66
N GLY A 24 -7.75 3.56 5.90
CA GLY A 24 -9.13 3.33 6.34
C GLY A 24 -10.04 3.00 5.16
N LEU A 25 -10.48 1.74 5.05
CA LEU A 25 -11.34 1.26 3.95
C LEU A 25 -12.86 1.35 4.26
N GLY A 26 -13.23 1.71 5.48
CA GLY A 26 -14.63 1.68 5.92
C GLY A 26 -15.20 0.25 5.87
N ASP A 27 -16.40 0.09 5.30
CA ASP A 27 -17.06 -1.22 5.15
C ASP A 27 -16.56 -2.01 3.92
N ALA A 28 -15.57 -1.51 3.17
CA ALA A 28 -15.04 -2.22 2.01
C ALA A 28 -14.18 -3.42 2.44
N ALA A 29 -14.46 -4.59 1.86
CA ALA A 29 -13.73 -5.83 2.15
C ALA A 29 -12.36 -5.90 1.46
N THR A 30 -12.13 -5.11 0.41
CA THR A 30 -10.89 -5.13 -0.38
C THR A 30 -10.47 -3.74 -0.82
N ALA A 31 -9.18 -3.58 -1.13
CA ALA A 31 -8.62 -2.40 -1.78
C ALA A 31 -7.85 -2.76 -3.05
N GLU A 32 -7.95 -1.94 -4.09
CA GLU A 32 -7.02 -1.97 -5.22
C GLU A 32 -5.87 -1.01 -4.94
N LEU A 33 -4.63 -1.53 -5.02
CA LEU A 33 -3.41 -0.79 -4.67
C LEU A 33 -2.34 -0.99 -5.74
N ARG A 34 -1.58 0.06 -6.01
CA ARG A 34 -0.29 0.01 -6.73
C ARG A 34 0.71 0.91 -6.03
N VAL A 35 2.00 0.62 -6.20
CA VAL A 35 3.10 1.43 -5.68
C VAL A 35 3.88 2.04 -6.84
N ILE A 36 4.15 3.34 -6.75
CA ILE A 36 5.14 4.00 -7.62
C ILE A 36 6.47 3.95 -6.87
N TRP A 37 7.40 3.14 -7.38
CA TRP A 37 8.70 2.89 -6.78
C TRP A 37 9.70 4.02 -7.09
N PRO A 38 10.82 4.11 -6.35
CA PRO A 38 11.91 5.02 -6.68
C PRO A 38 12.31 4.90 -8.15
N GLY A 39 12.49 6.03 -8.83
CA GLY A 39 12.71 6.09 -10.27
C GLY A 39 11.42 6.22 -11.10
N GLY A 40 10.25 6.36 -10.47
CA GLY A 40 8.97 6.59 -11.14
C GLY A 40 8.37 5.33 -11.74
N ARG A 41 8.91 4.16 -11.39
CA ARG A 41 8.44 2.88 -11.90
C ARG A 41 7.15 2.47 -11.20
N GLU A 42 6.09 2.32 -11.96
CA GLU A 42 4.81 1.83 -11.45
C GLU A 42 4.86 0.30 -11.31
N GLY A 43 4.43 -0.21 -10.15
CA GLY A 43 4.11 -1.62 -9.99
C GLY A 43 2.73 -1.96 -10.55
N ASP A 44 2.46 -3.25 -10.69
CA ASP A 44 1.14 -3.74 -11.09
C ASP A 44 0.07 -3.43 -10.03
N TRP A 45 -1.18 -3.30 -10.49
CA TRP A 45 -2.33 -3.23 -9.59
C TRP A 45 -2.54 -4.56 -8.87
N GLN A 46 -2.85 -4.49 -7.58
CA GLN A 46 -3.05 -5.63 -6.70
C GLN A 46 -4.33 -5.43 -5.90
N THR A 47 -5.14 -6.49 -5.75
CA THR A 47 -6.30 -6.48 -4.85
C THR A 47 -5.88 -7.08 -3.51
N LEU A 48 -6.08 -6.33 -2.43
CA LEU A 48 -5.71 -6.72 -1.07
C LEU A 48 -6.96 -6.80 -0.19
N GLU A 49 -7.01 -7.81 0.67
CA GLU A 49 -8.07 -7.96 1.68
C GLU A 49 -7.93 -6.92 2.80
N ALA A 50 -9.05 -6.36 3.24
CA ALA A 50 -9.10 -5.45 4.37
C ALA A 50 -8.69 -6.15 5.68
N GLY A 51 -8.18 -5.38 6.64
CA GLY A 51 -7.80 -5.89 7.95
C GLY A 51 -6.53 -6.76 7.95
N THR A 52 -5.74 -6.73 6.87
CA THR A 52 -4.48 -7.47 6.76
C THR A 52 -3.25 -6.54 6.77
N PHE A 53 -2.10 -7.09 7.16
CA PHE A 53 -0.80 -6.44 6.97
C PHE A 53 -0.10 -7.07 5.77
N GLN A 54 0.33 -6.24 4.82
CA GLN A 54 0.93 -6.68 3.57
C GLN A 54 2.33 -6.07 3.41
N ILE A 55 3.29 -6.90 3.02
CA ILE A 55 4.62 -6.48 2.58
C ILE A 55 4.58 -6.35 1.06
N LEU A 56 4.94 -5.16 0.57
CA LEU A 56 4.99 -4.84 -0.85
C LEU A 56 6.44 -4.74 -1.30
N GLN A 57 6.76 -5.39 -2.43
CA GLN A 57 8.08 -5.35 -3.04
C GLN A 57 7.94 -5.08 -4.55
N PRO A 58 8.92 -4.41 -5.18
CA PRO A 58 8.93 -4.26 -6.63
C PRO A 58 8.85 -5.63 -7.31
N ASP A 59 8.00 -5.76 -8.31
CA ASP A 59 7.83 -6.99 -9.12
C ASP A 59 7.43 -8.25 -8.38
N GLN A 60 6.88 -8.12 -7.18
CA GLN A 60 6.37 -9.24 -6.41
C GLN A 60 4.91 -8.99 -6.06
N ALA A 61 4.13 -10.07 -5.99
CA ALA A 61 2.81 -10.01 -5.40
C ALA A 61 2.92 -9.61 -3.93
N ALA A 62 1.91 -8.90 -3.41
CA ALA A 62 1.81 -8.62 -1.99
C ALA A 62 1.91 -9.91 -1.17
N GLN A 63 2.70 -9.83 -0.11
CA GLN A 63 2.89 -10.94 0.81
C GLN A 63 2.30 -10.57 2.18
N ALA A 64 1.37 -11.40 2.67
CA ALA A 64 0.82 -11.21 4.00
C ALA A 64 1.95 -11.31 5.04
N TRP A 65 2.04 -10.30 5.90
CA TRP A 65 2.90 -10.37 7.07
C TRP A 65 2.29 -11.34 8.07
N GLN A 66 3.05 -12.33 8.48
CA GLN A 66 2.66 -13.31 9.49
C GLN A 66 3.57 -13.12 10.70
N THR A 67 2.99 -13.09 11.89
CA THR A 67 3.75 -13.26 13.12
C THR A 67 3.98 -14.76 13.30
N GLU A 68 5.19 -15.16 13.67
CA GLU A 68 5.39 -16.49 14.25
C GLU A 68 4.64 -16.64 15.59
#